data_AF-A0A835KA86-F1
#
_entry.id   AF-A0A835KA86-F1
#
_cell.length_a   1.000
_cell.length_b   1.000
_cell.length_c   1.000
_cell.angle_alpha   90.00
_cell.angle_beta   90.00
_cell.angle_gamma   90.00
#
_symmetry.space_group_name_H-M   'P 1'
#
loop_
_entity.id
_entity.type
_entity.pdbx_description
1 polymer ?
#
loop_
_entity_poly.entity_id
_entity_poly.type
_entity_poly.pdbx_seq_one_letter_code
_entity_poly.pdbx_strand_id
1 'polypeptide(L)'
;MGTSKAEGKRNLKEIEDDDDEDDDEDIYAGLGFGDDDKIKKKGRKGSGGGGSSSSPPVSCQADNCTADMSDAKRYHRRHKVCEFHAKASSVLVNGVQQRFCQQCSRFHDLSEFDDNKRSCRRRLAGHNERRRKSSTDNQGEGSN
;
A
#
# COMPACT_ATOMS: atom_id res chain seq x y z
N MET A 1 55.88 42.86 7.13
CA MET A 1 55.49 41.63 7.87
C MET A 1 54.34 42.02 8.79
N GLY A 2 53.10 41.56 8.71
CA GLY A 2 52.36 40.81 7.72
C GLY A 2 50.91 41.33 7.73
N THR A 3 50.26 41.36 6.57
CA THR A 3 48.84 41.72 6.45
C THR A 3 48.00 40.48 6.71
N SER A 4 47.34 40.43 7.86
CA SER A 4 46.49 39.30 8.25
C SER A 4 45.15 39.34 7.50
N LYS A 5 45.09 38.45 6.53
CA LYS A 5 43.94 37.90 5.80
C LYS A 5 42.85 37.36 6.74
N ALA A 6 41.57 37.60 6.44
CA ALA A 6 40.58 36.55 6.13
C ALA A 6 39.14 37.09 6.09
N GLU A 7 38.49 36.81 4.97
CA GLU A 7 37.03 36.82 4.81
C GLU A 7 36.39 35.70 5.62
N GLY A 8 35.19 35.91 6.15
CA GLY A 8 34.50 34.90 6.97
C GLY A 8 33.01 35.17 7.14
N LYS A 9 32.29 35.31 6.02
CA LYS A 9 30.83 35.31 5.98
C LYS A 9 30.35 33.87 6.13
N ARG A 10 29.50 33.57 7.12
CA ARG A 10 28.44 32.56 6.96
C ARG A 10 27.42 32.67 8.08
N ASN A 11 26.23 33.09 7.67
CA ASN A 11 24.97 33.12 8.40
C ASN A 11 24.64 31.73 8.93
N LEU A 12 24.35 31.66 10.24
CA LEU A 12 23.70 30.54 10.87
C LEU A 12 22.19 30.77 10.76
N LYS A 13 21.56 30.11 9.79
CA LYS A 13 20.11 29.94 9.76
C LYS A 13 19.86 28.52 9.28
N GLU A 14 20.06 27.57 10.20
CA GLU A 14 19.55 26.20 10.03
C GLU A 14 18.03 26.31 10.10
N ILE A 15 17.43 25.94 8.97
CA ILE A 15 16.00 25.89 8.71
C ILE A 15 15.51 24.56 9.28
N GLU A 16 14.62 24.68 10.26
CA GLU A 16 13.44 23.87 10.53
C GLU A 16 13.39 22.52 9.79
N ASP A 17 13.59 21.42 10.54
CA ASP A 17 13.12 20.08 10.18
C ASP A 17 11.60 20.13 10.00
N ASP A 18 11.16 20.10 8.74
CA ASP A 18 9.77 20.06 8.33
C ASP A 18 9.24 18.62 8.51
N ASP A 19 8.15 18.54 9.25
CA ASP A 19 7.30 17.40 9.53
C ASP A 19 6.77 16.76 8.23
N ASP A 20 7.10 15.50 7.94
CA ASP A 20 6.40 14.67 6.94
C ASP A 20 5.94 13.37 7.62
N GLU A 21 5.00 13.49 8.56
CA GLU A 21 4.07 12.42 8.93
C GLU A 21 3.01 12.29 7.81
N ASP A 22 3.31 11.53 6.76
CA ASP A 22 2.31 11.17 5.74
C ASP A 22 1.20 10.29 6.35
N ASP A 23 0.08 10.95 6.65
CA ASP A 23 -1.23 10.44 6.98
C ASP A 23 -1.89 9.83 5.72
N ASP A 24 -1.78 8.51 5.53
CA ASP A 24 -2.45 7.76 4.48
C ASP A 24 -3.74 7.07 5.01
N GLU A 25 -4.60 7.75 5.77
CA GLU A 25 -5.87 7.22 6.29
C GLU A 25 -7.13 7.80 5.63
N ASP A 26 -7.12 8.19 4.33
CA ASP A 26 -8.34 8.78 3.72
C ASP A 26 -8.75 8.37 2.28
N ILE A 27 -8.21 7.29 1.68
CA ILE A 27 -8.70 6.80 0.36
C ILE A 27 -9.81 5.72 0.51
N TYR A 28 -10.77 5.91 1.42
CA TYR A 28 -12.01 5.12 1.38
C TYR A 28 -13.21 5.81 2.05
N ALA A 29 -13.42 7.10 1.78
CA ALA A 29 -14.68 7.74 2.12
C ALA A 29 -15.12 8.70 1.02
N GLY A 30 -16.25 8.38 0.36
CA GLY A 30 -17.09 9.37 -0.30
C GLY A 30 -17.30 9.16 -1.79
N LEU A 31 -18.36 8.40 -2.14
CA LEU A 31 -19.39 8.86 -3.08
C LEU A 31 -20.75 8.24 -2.67
N GLY A 32 -21.57 9.00 -1.92
CA GLY A 32 -23.04 8.95 -2.00
C GLY A 32 -23.49 9.55 -3.34
N PHE A 33 -24.69 9.41 -3.89
CA PHE A 33 -26.06 9.45 -3.33
C PHE A 33 -27.04 8.85 -4.38
N GLY A 34 -28.25 8.44 -3.98
CA GLY A 34 -29.38 8.27 -4.91
C GLY A 34 -30.48 7.30 -4.46
N ASP A 35 -31.51 7.86 -3.83
CA ASP A 35 -32.79 7.27 -3.44
C ASP A 35 -33.67 6.91 -4.67
N ASP A 36 -34.55 5.93 -4.48
CA ASP A 36 -35.81 5.64 -5.20
C ASP A 36 -35.86 5.59 -6.74
N ASP A 37 -35.98 4.37 -7.30
CA ASP A 37 -37.02 4.13 -8.33
C ASP A 37 -37.34 2.64 -8.60
N LYS A 38 -38.64 2.39 -8.72
CA LYS A 38 -39.29 1.08 -8.90
C LYS A 38 -38.99 0.45 -10.26
N ILE A 39 -38.48 -0.79 -10.32
CA ILE A 39 -38.86 -1.72 -11.41
C ILE A 39 -39.21 -3.12 -10.87
N LYS A 40 -40.52 -3.39 -10.85
CA LYS A 40 -41.10 -4.74 -10.90
C LYS A 40 -40.55 -5.49 -12.11
N LYS A 41 -39.84 -6.61 -11.91
CA LYS A 41 -39.93 -7.75 -12.83
C LYS A 41 -40.01 -9.07 -12.06
N LYS A 42 -41.10 -9.77 -12.33
CA LYS A 42 -41.49 -11.09 -11.86
C LYS A 42 -40.57 -12.12 -12.53
N GLY A 43 -39.97 -13.03 -11.76
CA GLY A 43 -39.08 -14.03 -12.37
C GLY A 43 -38.54 -15.09 -11.42
N ARG A 44 -39.38 -16.10 -11.15
CA ARG A 44 -39.03 -17.50 -10.84
C ARG A 44 -38.30 -17.79 -9.52
N LYS A 45 -39.10 -18.37 -8.62
CA LYS A 45 -38.74 -19.31 -7.55
C LYS A 45 -37.70 -20.34 -8.03
N GLY A 46 -36.45 -20.14 -7.63
CA GLY A 46 -35.42 -21.17 -7.56
C GLY A 46 -35.32 -21.67 -6.13
N SER A 47 -36.02 -22.75 -5.82
CA SER A 47 -35.74 -23.58 -4.65
C SER A 47 -34.49 -24.40 -4.95
N GLY A 48 -33.42 -24.25 -4.16
CA GLY A 48 -32.24 -25.07 -4.35
C GLY A 48 -31.09 -24.71 -3.42
N GLY A 49 -30.96 -25.50 -2.35
CA GLY A 49 -29.66 -25.78 -1.73
C GLY A 49 -29.22 -24.82 -0.64
N GLY A 50 -29.68 -25.08 0.58
CA GLY A 50 -28.85 -24.86 1.75
C GLY A 50 -27.57 -25.67 1.59
N GLY A 51 -26.50 -24.99 1.18
CA GLY A 51 -25.14 -25.50 1.28
C GLY A 51 -24.45 -24.68 2.34
N SER A 52 -24.47 -25.16 3.58
CA SER A 52 -23.42 -24.80 4.54
C SER A 52 -22.12 -25.34 3.98
N SER A 53 -21.54 -24.64 3.01
CA SER A 53 -20.13 -24.80 2.67
C SER A 53 -19.40 -24.23 3.87
N SER A 54 -19.15 -25.09 4.86
CA SER A 54 -18.07 -24.94 5.82
C SER A 54 -16.77 -24.90 5.01
N SER A 55 -16.56 -23.77 4.34
CA SER A 55 -15.29 -23.42 3.75
C SER A 55 -14.32 -23.45 4.94
N PRO A 56 -13.19 -24.16 4.84
CA PRO A 56 -12.24 -24.22 5.93
C PRO A 56 -11.94 -22.78 6.40
N PRO A 57 -11.80 -22.56 7.72
CA PRO A 57 -11.53 -21.23 8.25
C PRO A 57 -10.36 -20.62 7.47
N VAL A 58 -10.60 -19.46 6.87
CA VAL A 58 -9.57 -18.78 6.09
C VAL A 58 -8.60 -18.20 7.11
N SER A 59 -7.54 -18.93 7.43
CA SER A 59 -6.47 -18.46 8.30
C SER A 59 -5.43 -17.68 7.50
N CYS A 60 -4.65 -16.87 8.20
CA CYS A 60 -3.52 -16.17 7.62
C CYS A 60 -2.44 -17.18 7.15
N GLN A 61 -1.74 -16.86 6.05
CA GLN A 61 -0.61 -17.64 5.54
C GLN A 61 0.66 -17.54 6.38
N ALA A 62 0.73 -16.60 7.32
CA ALA A 62 1.87 -16.45 8.20
C ALA A 62 2.02 -17.65 9.15
N ASP A 63 3.26 -18.08 9.36
CA ASP A 63 3.58 -19.18 10.24
C ASP A 63 3.16 -18.83 11.67
N ASN A 64 2.55 -19.79 12.35
CA ASN A 64 2.01 -19.64 13.71
C ASN A 64 0.94 -18.54 13.85
N CYS A 65 0.35 -18.06 12.75
CA CYS A 65 -0.75 -17.11 12.81
C CYS A 65 -2.10 -17.83 12.82
N THR A 66 -2.80 -17.77 13.94
CA THR A 66 -4.16 -18.32 14.09
C THR A 66 -5.25 -17.25 14.00
N ALA A 67 -4.94 -16.10 13.38
CA ALA A 67 -5.91 -15.02 13.23
C ALA A 67 -7.10 -15.50 12.38
N ASP A 68 -8.31 -15.38 12.93
CA ASP A 68 -9.54 -15.66 12.21
C ASP A 68 -9.78 -14.54 11.18
N MET A 69 -9.96 -14.92 9.93
CA MET A 69 -10.24 -13.99 8.85
C MET A 69 -11.69 -14.08 8.34
N SER A 70 -12.57 -14.80 9.05
CA SER A 70 -13.98 -14.96 8.67
C SER A 70 -14.68 -13.60 8.48
N ASP A 71 -14.45 -12.66 9.41
CA ASP A 71 -15.01 -11.30 9.38
C ASP A 71 -14.06 -10.24 8.80
N ALA A 72 -12.87 -10.63 8.33
CA ALA A 72 -11.91 -9.67 7.78
C ALA A 72 -12.41 -9.01 6.47
N LYS A 73 -11.86 -7.84 6.12
CA LYS A 73 -12.18 -7.18 4.84
C LYS A 73 -11.92 -8.14 3.66
N ARG A 74 -12.72 -8.02 2.59
CA ARG A 74 -12.67 -8.93 1.42
C ARG A 74 -11.27 -9.06 0.81
N TYR A 75 -10.48 -7.98 0.82
CA TYR A 75 -9.10 -7.97 0.36
C TYR A 75 -8.23 -8.95 1.17
N HIS A 76 -8.23 -8.81 2.50
CA HIS A 76 -7.51 -9.69 3.42
C HIS A 76 -7.90 -11.14 3.21
N ARG A 77 -9.21 -11.46 3.17
CA ARG A 77 -9.72 -12.83 2.89
C ARG A 77 -9.22 -13.41 1.58
N ARG A 78 -9.25 -12.62 0.50
CA ARG A 78 -8.77 -13.07 -0.83
C ARG A 78 -7.29 -13.40 -0.82
N HIS A 79 -6.48 -12.61 -0.12
CA HIS A 79 -5.03 -12.74 -0.09
C HIS A 79 -4.51 -13.57 1.10
N LYS A 80 -5.41 -14.07 1.95
CA LYS A 80 -5.11 -14.90 3.13
C LYS A 80 -4.03 -14.26 4.02
N VAL A 81 -4.12 -12.94 4.20
CA VAL A 81 -3.25 -12.13 5.05
C VAL A 81 -4.12 -11.33 6.02
N CYS A 82 -3.83 -11.40 7.33
CA CYS A 82 -4.52 -10.56 8.32
C CYS A 82 -4.03 -9.12 8.25
N GLU A 83 -4.78 -8.19 8.83
CA GLU A 83 -4.41 -6.76 8.79
C GLU A 83 -3.03 -6.48 9.40
N PHE A 84 -2.68 -7.18 10.48
CA PHE A 84 -1.38 -7.09 11.12
C PHE A 84 -0.24 -7.49 10.16
N HIS A 85 -0.33 -8.67 9.55
CA HIS A 85 0.72 -9.17 8.65
C HIS A 85 0.75 -8.46 7.29
N ALA A 86 -0.33 -7.80 6.89
CA ALA A 86 -0.32 -6.92 5.72
C ALA A 86 0.52 -5.65 5.97
N LYS A 87 0.59 -5.19 7.23
CA LYS A 87 1.33 -3.98 7.64
C LYS A 87 2.71 -4.28 8.23
N ALA A 88 2.95 -5.50 8.71
CA ALA A 88 4.20 -5.91 9.34
C ALA A 88 5.43 -5.72 8.42
N SER A 89 6.56 -5.35 9.03
CA SER A 89 7.84 -5.21 8.32
C SER A 89 8.46 -6.57 7.97
N SER A 90 8.26 -7.57 8.82
CA SER A 90 8.74 -8.95 8.63
C SER A 90 7.75 -9.95 9.20
N VAL A 91 7.55 -11.05 8.47
CA VAL A 91 6.63 -12.14 8.78
C VAL A 91 7.31 -13.45 8.41
N LEU A 92 7.21 -14.46 9.28
CA LEU A 92 7.69 -15.80 8.93
C LEU A 92 6.62 -16.51 8.09
N VAL A 93 6.98 -16.99 6.90
CA VAL A 93 6.09 -17.73 6.00
C VAL A 93 6.87 -18.89 5.40
N ASN A 94 6.42 -20.13 5.63
CA ASN A 94 7.13 -21.35 5.24
C ASN A 94 8.59 -21.39 5.73
N GLY A 95 8.87 -20.85 6.92
CA GLY A 95 10.21 -20.81 7.51
C GLY A 95 11.15 -19.74 6.96
N VAL A 96 10.68 -18.87 6.05
CA VAL A 96 11.46 -17.76 5.49
C VAL A 96 10.90 -16.43 5.99
N GLN A 97 11.78 -15.48 6.29
CA GLN A 97 11.37 -14.11 6.61
C GLN A 97 10.95 -13.38 5.32
N GLN A 98 9.67 -13.06 5.24
CA GLN A 98 9.03 -12.43 4.11
C GLN A 98 8.28 -11.17 4.54
N ARG A 99 7.99 -10.29 3.59
CA ARG A 99 7.12 -9.12 3.77
C ARG A 99 6.04 -9.10 2.70
N PHE A 100 4.85 -8.62 3.09
CA PHE A 100 3.75 -8.47 2.16
C PHE A 100 3.97 -7.26 1.26
N CYS A 101 3.99 -7.47 -0.06
CA CYS A 101 4.08 -6.39 -1.04
C CYS A 101 2.69 -5.87 -1.40
N GLN A 102 2.38 -4.63 -1.04
CA GLN A 102 1.07 -4.02 -1.27
C GLN A 102 0.67 -3.96 -2.76
N GLN A 103 1.67 -3.83 -3.64
CA GLN A 103 1.48 -3.71 -5.09
C GLN A 103 1.33 -5.05 -5.80
N CYS A 104 1.88 -6.12 -5.21
CA CYS A 104 1.80 -7.47 -5.77
C CYS A 104 0.72 -8.31 -5.06
N SER A 105 0.24 -7.85 -3.90
CA SER A 105 -0.65 -8.57 -3.00
C SER A 105 -0.15 -10.00 -2.67
N ARG A 106 1.16 -10.13 -2.46
CA ARG A 106 1.90 -11.39 -2.20
C ARG A 106 3.06 -11.17 -1.25
N PHE A 107 3.45 -12.22 -0.54
CA PHE A 107 4.68 -12.26 0.24
C PHE A 107 5.90 -12.44 -0.66
N HIS A 108 6.94 -11.67 -0.38
CA HIS A 108 8.26 -11.72 -1.01
C HIS A 108 9.33 -11.76 0.08
N ASP A 109 10.50 -12.31 -0.21
CA ASP A 109 11.61 -12.31 0.74
C ASP A 109 12.02 -10.88 1.09
N LEU A 110 12.48 -10.66 2.33
CA LEU A 110 12.91 -9.34 2.78
C LEU A 110 14.00 -8.73 1.88
N SER A 111 14.84 -9.54 1.27
CA SER A 111 15.88 -9.11 0.32
C SER A 111 15.33 -8.46 -0.96
N GLU A 112 14.05 -8.65 -1.29
CA GLU A 112 13.40 -8.02 -2.43
C GLU A 112 12.85 -6.61 -2.13
N PHE A 113 12.97 -6.14 -0.89
CA PHE A 113 12.51 -4.82 -0.46
C PHE A 113 13.67 -3.87 -0.18
N ASP A 114 13.37 -2.58 -0.28
CA ASP A 114 14.14 -1.54 0.41
C ASP A 114 13.30 -1.22 1.66
N ASP A 115 13.87 -1.33 2.87
CA ASP A 115 13.09 -1.30 4.12
C ASP A 115 12.19 -0.06 4.27
N ASN A 116 12.59 1.05 3.63
CA ASN A 116 11.85 2.29 3.53
C ASN A 116 10.58 2.23 2.63
N LYS A 117 10.33 1.13 1.92
CA LYS A 117 9.22 0.99 0.96
C LYS A 117 8.42 -0.28 1.21
N ARG A 118 7.09 -0.18 1.13
CA ARG A 118 6.14 -1.30 1.28
C ARG A 118 5.92 -2.11 -0.03
N SER A 119 6.67 -1.80 -1.08
CA SER A 119 6.61 -2.47 -2.39
C SER A 119 7.95 -3.06 -2.78
N CYS A 120 7.97 -4.26 -3.36
CA CYS A 120 9.21 -4.88 -3.82
C CYS A 120 9.92 -4.05 -4.90
N ARG A 121 11.25 -4.15 -4.94
CA ARG A 121 12.16 -3.41 -5.84
C ARG A 121 11.74 -3.49 -7.30
N ARG A 122 11.31 -4.67 -7.74
CA ARG A 122 10.86 -4.94 -9.12
C ARG A 122 9.72 -4.02 -9.55
N ARG A 123 8.75 -3.77 -8.67
CA ARG A 123 7.61 -2.89 -8.98
C ARG A 123 7.99 -1.42 -8.85
N LEU A 124 8.83 -1.10 -7.86
CA LEU A 124 9.26 0.26 -7.57
C LEU A 124 10.08 0.86 -8.72
N ALA A 125 10.96 0.08 -9.35
CA ALA A 125 11.77 0.53 -10.48
C ALA A 125 10.92 1.12 -11.61
N GLY A 126 9.85 0.41 -12.02
CA GLY A 126 8.94 0.90 -13.05
C GLY A 126 8.12 2.12 -12.62
N HIS A 127 7.84 2.27 -11.31
CA HIS A 127 7.13 3.45 -10.82
C HIS A 127 8.02 4.69 -10.79
N ASN A 128 9.28 4.54 -10.35
CA ASN A 128 10.28 5.59 -10.32
C ASN A 128 10.59 6.12 -11.73
N GLU A 129 10.68 5.24 -12.73
CA GLU A 129 10.93 5.63 -14.12
C GLU A 129 9.81 6.52 -14.67
N ARG A 130 8.53 6.14 -14.48
CA ARG A 130 7.39 6.95 -14.92
C ARG A 130 7.35 8.31 -14.26
N ARG A 131 7.63 8.40 -12.95
CA ARG A 131 7.72 9.69 -12.25
C ARG A 131 8.84 10.59 -12.78
N ARG A 132 10.00 10.01 -13.12
CA ARG A 132 11.11 10.79 -13.70
C ARG A 132 10.75 11.33 -15.09
N LYS A 133 10.01 10.56 -15.90
CA LYS A 133 9.59 10.98 -17.24
C LYS A 133 8.54 12.09 -17.24
N SER A 134 7.56 12.01 -16.34
CA SER A 134 6.48 13.02 -16.25
C SER A 134 6.97 14.41 -15.84
N SER A 135 8.10 14.51 -15.14
CA SER A 135 8.68 15.79 -14.74
C SER A 135 9.42 16.50 -15.88
N THR A 136 9.85 15.78 -16.92
CA THR A 136 10.65 16.36 -18.03
C THR A 136 9.77 16.77 -19.22
N ASP A 137 8.63 16.12 -19.41
CA ASP A 137 7.73 16.39 -20.55
C ASP A 137 6.91 17.68 -20.41
N ASN A 138 6.82 18.26 -19.21
CA ASN A 138 6.04 19.48 -18.93
C ASN A 138 6.85 20.79 -19.06
N GLN A 139 8.13 20.75 -19.43
CA GLN A 139 8.98 21.93 -19.60
C GLN A 139 9.20 22.32 -21.08
N GLY A 140 8.47 21.72 -22.01
CA GLY A 140 8.84 21.72 -23.43
C GLY A 140 7.86 22.33 -24.44
N GLU A 141 6.73 22.93 -24.08
CA GLU A 141 5.85 23.59 -25.07
C GLU A 141 5.22 24.86 -24.51
N GLY A 142 5.86 26.00 -24.80
CA GLY A 142 5.40 27.33 -24.40
C GLY A 142 6.26 28.42 -25.01
N SER A 143 6.50 28.36 -26.31
CA SER A 143 7.07 29.48 -27.07
C SER A 143 6.60 29.38 -28.52
N ASN A 144 5.45 30.00 -28.79
CA ASN A 144 5.14 30.52 -30.11
C ASN A 144 4.35 31.84 -29.97
#